data_AF-A0A954V2D7-F1
#
_entry.id   AF-A0A954V2D7-F1
#
_cell.length_a   1.000
_cell.length_b   1.000
_cell.length_c   1.000
_cell.angle_alpha   90.00
_cell.angle_beta   90.00
_cell.angle_gamma   90.00
#
_symmetry.space_group_name_H-M   'P 1'
#
loop_
_entity.id
_entity.type
_entity.pdbx_description
1 polymer ?
#
loop_
_entity_poly.entity_id
_entity_poly.type
_entity_poly.pdbx_seq_one_letter_code
_entity_poly.pdbx_strand_id
1 'polypeptide(L)'
;LDTAALVLLRNGQLSEAEAAIERALDKQPDNPSFAYHNALVSAASGRSAESARLLERALSSNQQFAERDAAQQMFDKLVTDTAIKNDR
;
A
#
# COMPACT_ATOMS: atom_id res chain seq x y z
N LEU A 1 9.10 -4.97 12.38
CA LEU A 1 9.07 -5.27 10.93
C LEU A 1 8.25 -4.23 10.17
N ASP A 2 7.15 -3.70 10.74
CA ASP A 2 6.35 -2.61 10.13
C ASP A 2 7.11 -1.36 9.71
N THR A 3 7.91 -0.79 10.61
CA THR A 3 8.62 0.47 10.34
C THR A 3 9.79 0.32 9.37
N ALA A 4 10.26 -0.92 9.10
CA ALA A 4 11.41 -1.13 8.23
C ALA A 4 11.09 -0.80 6.77
N ALA A 5 9.95 -1.27 6.25
CA ALA A 5 9.53 -0.98 4.88
C ALA A 5 9.32 0.53 4.66
N LEU A 6 8.72 1.21 5.64
CA LEU A 6 8.51 2.66 5.58
C LEU A 6 9.82 3.46 5.65
N VAL A 7 10.78 3.05 6.47
CA VAL A 7 12.10 3.70 6.53
C VAL A 7 12.85 3.52 5.21
N LEU A 8 12.86 2.31 4.67
CA LEU A 8 13.49 2.00 3.37
C LEU A 8 12.84 2.79 2.24
N LEU A 9 11.50 2.89 2.24
CA LEU A 9 10.75 3.72 1.31
C LEU A 9 11.18 5.20 1.39
N ARG A 10 11.27 5.76 2.60
CA ARG A 10 11.71 7.16 2.80
C ARG A 10 13.16 7.41 2.38
N ASN A 11 13.99 6.37 2.41
CA ASN A 11 15.36 6.42 1.92
C ASN A 11 15.47 6.19 0.41
N GLY A 12 14.36 5.98 -0.30
CA GLY A 12 14.34 5.68 -1.73
C GLY A 12 14.78 4.24 -2.07
N GLN A 13 14.96 3.38 -1.07
CA GLN A 13 15.36 1.98 -1.22
C GLN A 13 14.14 1.11 -1.52
N LEU A 14 13.50 1.30 -2.67
CA LEU A 14 12.23 0.66 -3.03
C LEU A 14 12.34 -0.87 -3.03
N SER A 15 13.37 -1.45 -3.64
CA SER A 15 13.53 -2.92 -3.70
C SER A 15 13.71 -3.55 -2.31
N GLU A 16 14.39 -2.86 -1.40
CA GLU A 16 14.52 -3.34 -0.02
C GLU A 16 13.21 -3.19 0.76
N ALA A 17 12.46 -2.12 0.51
CA ALA A 17 11.14 -1.91 1.09
C ALA A 17 10.15 -3.00 0.65
N GLU A 18 10.17 -3.39 -0.63
CA GLU A 18 9.41 -4.51 -1.19
C GLU A 18 9.77 -5.82 -0.48
N ALA A 19 11.06 -6.18 -0.44
CA ALA A 19 11.49 -7.40 0.23
C ALA A 19 11.16 -7.39 1.74
N ALA A 20 11.16 -6.22 2.38
CA ALA A 20 10.79 -6.09 3.80
C ALA A 20 9.29 -6.30 4.02
N ILE A 21 8.43 -5.77 3.15
CA ILE A 21 6.98 -5.91 3.29
C ILE A 21 6.51 -7.31 2.88
N GLU A 22 7.13 -7.95 1.89
CA GLU A 22 6.87 -9.35 1.52
C GLU A 22 7.10 -10.28 2.71
N ARG A 23 8.25 -10.15 3.39
CA ARG A 23 8.55 -10.93 4.61
C ARG A 23 7.56 -10.68 5.76
N ALA A 24 6.94 -9.50 5.80
CA ALA A 24 5.90 -9.20 6.80
C ALA A 24 4.58 -9.89 6.43
N LEU A 25 4.19 -9.81 5.15
CA LEU A 25 3.01 -10.47 4.60
C LEU A 25 3.11 -12.01 4.67
N ASP A 26 4.30 -12.59 4.51
CA ASP A 26 4.51 -14.04 4.71
C ASP A 26 4.13 -14.52 6.11
N LYS A 27 4.30 -13.65 7.12
CA LYS A 27 3.97 -13.96 8.51
C LYS A 27 2.52 -13.66 8.85
N GLN A 28 1.95 -12.60 8.27
CA GLN A 28 0.57 -12.18 8.52
C GLN A 28 -0.07 -11.71 7.19
N PRO A 29 -0.48 -12.65 6.33
CA PRO A 29 -0.95 -12.34 4.97
C PRO A 29 -2.30 -11.62 4.94
N ASP A 30 -3.04 -11.67 6.06
CA ASP A 30 -4.36 -11.08 6.20
C ASP A 30 -4.36 -9.79 7.03
N ASN A 31 -3.18 -9.29 7.44
CA ASN A 31 -3.09 -8.06 8.21
C ASN A 31 -3.31 -6.82 7.30
N PRO A 32 -4.39 -6.04 7.50
CA PRO A 32 -4.68 -4.89 6.65
C PRO A 32 -3.66 -3.75 6.78
N SER A 33 -2.96 -3.58 7.91
CA SER A 33 -1.85 -2.62 8.01
C SER A 33 -0.70 -2.99 7.06
N PHE A 34 -0.38 -4.29 6.93
CA PHE A 34 0.67 -4.71 6.00
C PHE A 34 0.24 -4.54 4.54
N ALA A 35 -1.04 -4.78 4.24
CA ALA A 35 -1.58 -4.48 2.91
C ALA A 35 -1.49 -2.98 2.58
N TYR A 36 -1.79 -2.10 3.54
CA TYR A 36 -1.62 -0.65 3.39
C TYR A 36 -0.14 -0.26 3.18
N HIS A 37 0.79 -0.80 3.97
CA HIS A 37 2.22 -0.54 3.78
C HIS A 37 2.73 -1.03 2.43
N ASN A 38 2.25 -2.18 1.95
CA ASN A 38 2.59 -2.67 0.61
C ASN A 38 2.04 -1.73 -0.48
N ALA A 39 0.84 -1.19 -0.30
CA ALA A 39 0.29 -0.20 -1.21
C ALA A 39 1.17 1.06 -1.29
N LEU A 40 1.69 1.56 -0.17
CA LEU A 40 2.63 2.70 -0.16
C LEU A 40 3.89 2.42 -0.98
N VAL A 41 4.48 1.24 -0.82
CA VAL A 41 5.67 0.82 -1.56
C VAL A 41 5.37 0.68 -3.06
N SER A 42 4.25 0.05 -3.41
CA SER A 42 3.83 -0.12 -4.81
C SER A 42 3.49 1.22 -5.48
N ALA A 43 2.84 2.15 -4.78
CA ALA A 43 2.57 3.49 -5.31
C ALA A 43 3.86 4.27 -5.57
N ALA A 44 4.83 4.21 -4.67
CA ALA A 44 6.13 4.86 -4.85
C ALA A 44 6.96 4.24 -5.98
N SER A 45 6.73 2.95 -6.27
CA SER A 45 7.30 2.24 -7.41
C SER A 45 6.56 2.49 -8.72
N GLY A 46 5.57 3.40 -8.74
CA GLY A 46 4.77 3.73 -9.92
C GLY A 46 3.67 2.73 -10.26
N ARG A 47 3.48 1.69 -9.44
CA ARG A 47 2.46 0.64 -9.62
C ARG A 47 1.13 1.06 -8.97
N SER A 48 0.57 2.18 -9.44
CA SER A 48 -0.67 2.75 -8.89
C SER A 48 -1.87 1.78 -8.93
N ALA A 49 -1.98 0.97 -9.99
CA ALA A 49 -3.06 -0.01 -10.13
C ALA A 49 -2.97 -1.14 -9.08
N GLU A 50 -1.75 -1.62 -8.81
CA GLU A 50 -1.51 -2.62 -7.77
C GLU A 50 -1.78 -2.02 -6.37
N SER A 51 -1.27 -0.80 -6.14
CA SER A 51 -1.54 -0.07 -4.91
C SER A 51 -3.04 0.08 -4.63
N ALA A 52 -3.85 0.42 -5.64
CA ALA A 52 -5.30 0.56 -5.47
C ALA A 52 -5.96 -0.77 -5.05
N ARG A 53 -5.57 -1.90 -5.67
CA ARG A 53 -6.08 -3.24 -5.30
C ARG A 53 -5.70 -3.64 -3.88
N LEU A 54 -4.48 -3.32 -3.46
CA LEU A 54 -4.01 -3.60 -2.09
C LEU A 54 -4.79 -2.79 -1.05
N LEU A 55 -5.05 -1.51 -1.33
CA LEU A 55 -5.85 -0.65 -0.47
C LEU A 55 -7.31 -1.12 -0.40
N GLU A 56 -7.91 -1.49 -1.53
CA GLU A 56 -9.26 -2.05 -1.58
C GLU A 56 -9.36 -3.30 -0.69
N ARG A 57 -8.39 -4.22 -0.77
CA ARG A 57 -8.33 -5.40 0.12
C ARG A 57 -8.20 -5.01 1.59
N ALA A 58 -7.33 -4.05 1.92
CA ALA A 58 -7.15 -3.59 3.29
C ALA A 58 -8.46 -2.97 3.86
N LEU A 59 -9.14 -2.14 3.07
CA LEU A 59 -10.38 -1.45 3.43
C LEU A 59 -11.59 -2.39 3.52
N SER A 60 -11.59 -3.46 2.71
CA SER A 60 -12.60 -4.52 2.74
C SER A 60 -12.42 -5.50 3.89
N SER A 61 -11.29 -5.45 4.61
CA SER A 61 -11.09 -6.29 5.80
C SER A 61 -11.99 -5.83 6.94
N ASN A 62 -12.56 -6.80 7.67
CA ASN A 62 -13.32 -6.53 8.89
C ASN A 62 -12.43 -6.16 10.09
N GLN A 63 -11.11 -6.25 9.94
CA GLN A 63 -10.16 -5.86 10.98
C GLN A 63 -9.94 -4.35 10.98
N GLN A 64 -10.03 -3.74 12.16
CA GLN A 64 -9.61 -2.34 12.33
C GLN A 64 -8.09 -2.26 12.32
N PHE A 65 -7.58 -1.22 11.65
CA PHE A 65 -6.17 -0.88 11.62
C PHE A 65 -6.00 0.63 11.69
N ALA A 66 -4.87 1.08 12.23
CA ALA A 66 -4.65 2.50 12.52
C ALA A 66 -4.65 3.35 11.24
N GLU A 67 -4.20 2.78 10.14
CA GLU A 67 -4.04 3.48 8.87
C GLU A 67 -5.30 3.45 7.99
N ARG A 68 -6.45 3.01 8.50
CA ARG A 68 -7.67 2.85 7.68
C ARG A 68 -8.12 4.13 6.98
N ASP A 69 -8.12 5.25 7.68
CA ASP A 69 -8.50 6.54 7.10
C ASP A 69 -7.48 7.00 6.04
N ALA A 70 -6.19 6.78 6.30
CA ALA A 70 -5.12 7.09 5.35
C ALA A 70 -5.19 6.18 4.11
N ALA A 71 -5.56 4.91 4.29
CA ALA A 71 -5.78 3.96 3.21
C ALA A 71 -6.93 4.39 2.30
N GLN A 72 -8.04 4.85 2.89
CA GLN A 72 -9.19 5.36 2.14
C GLN A 72 -8.83 6.59 1.31
N GLN A 73 -8.19 7.59 1.93
CA GLN A 73 -7.77 8.81 1.21
C GLN A 73 -6.82 8.50 0.06
N MET A 74 -5.89 7.57 0.26
CA MET A 74 -4.95 7.16 -0.77
C MET A 74 -5.68 6.41 -1.91
N PHE A 75 -6.62 5.53 -1.57
CA PHE A 75 -7.40 4.80 -2.55
C PHE A 75 -8.22 5.74 -3.43
N ASP A 76 -8.94 6.69 -2.82
CA ASP A 76 -9.74 7.68 -3.53
C ASP A 76 -8.88 8.52 -4.48
N LYS A 77 -7.69 8.92 -4.02
CA LYS A 77 -6.74 9.66 -4.85
C LYS A 77 -6.26 8.85 -6.05
N LEU A 78 -5.86 7.59 -5.83
CA LEU A 78 -5.34 6.72 -6.89
C LEU A 78 -6.41 6.37 -7.94
N VAL A 79 -7.63 6.11 -7.48
CA VAL A 79 -8.77 5.82 -8.36
C VAL A 79 -9.13 7.07 -9.19
N THR A 80 -9.15 8.25 -8.56
CA THR A 80 -9.39 9.52 -9.25
C THR A 80 -8.29 9.84 -10.27
N ASP A 81 -7.02 9.69 -9.90
CA ASP A 81 -5.88 9.93 -10.80
C ASP A 81 -5.86 8.96 -11.99
N THR A 82 -6.33 7.72 -11.80
CA THR A 82 -6.47 6.72 -12.88
C THR A 82 -7.65 7.05 -13.79
N ALA A 83 -8.77 7.51 -13.23
CA ALA A 83 -9.95 7.93 -14.01
C ALA A 83 -9.63 9.13 -14.92
N ILE A 84 -8.83 10.10 -14.44
CA ILE A 84 -8.46 11.28 -15.25
C ILE A 84 -7.46 10.94 -16.37
N LYS A 85 -6.65 9.89 -16.23
CA LYS A 85 -5.70 9.46 -17.28
C LYS A 85 -6.33 8.72 -18.45
N ASN A 86 -7.55 8.20 -18.31
CA ASN A 86 -8.23 7.43 -19.36
C ASN A 86 -9.12 8.29 -20.27
N ASP A 87 -9.21 9.60 -20.02
CA ASP A 87 -10.06 10.57 -20.72
C ASP A 87 -9.26 11.59 -21.57
N ARG A 88 -8.03 11.28 -21.97
CA ARG A 88 -7.21 12.14 -22.85
C ARG A 88 -6.62 11.40 -24.05
#